data_AF-A0AA35T8Z3-F1
#
_entry.id   AF-A0AA35T8Z3-F1
#
_cell.length_a   1.000
_cell.length_b   1.000
_cell.length_c   1.000
_cell.angle_alpha   90.00
_cell.angle_beta   90.00
_cell.angle_gamma   90.00
#
_symmetry.space_group_name_H-M   'P 1'
#
loop_
_entity.id
_entity.type
_entity.pdbx_description
1 polymer ?
#
loop_
_entity_poly.entity_id
_entity_poly.type
_entity_poly.pdbx_seq_one_letter_code
_entity_poly.pdbx_strand_id
1 'polypeptide(L)'
;MSPSDKNESAKLAALGAFQEAAPKLLNDAIRLESTVTSLKTIFYQSRTSASSLVLSQILCTMTSILIEMEAVVEGDYLLSELVQILSEVVEKVETEGYHHLVRATACDCLREIELAFPGILSSKLGHFYALSQAENSHIFQHYLLLLSTVLDYTVKKCVLAVELGHTPDPALSELLSQGESLRESSLPADFRENADLLLSKPSSVLEREGSESPELRRAVSFILTHYQLLTPPCLALTLHNVLSTIEFTSLSPMIFKGVMLHYQPCQELLCFHLVLCLKWRFGDDICSQVDADSIHFWFTQMAAHPSLPHHQRELMLSYFLEWPH
;
A
#
# COMPACT_ATOMS: atom_id res chain seq x y z
N MET A 1 -4.47 -3.34 36.05
CA MET A 1 -4.69 -4.29 34.95
C MET A 1 -5.69 -5.32 35.41
N SER A 2 -6.82 -5.40 34.72
CA SER A 2 -7.86 -6.39 35.00
C SER A 2 -7.32 -7.81 34.70
N PRO A 3 -7.88 -8.87 35.31
CA PRO A 3 -7.50 -10.25 34.98
C PRO A 3 -7.79 -10.62 33.51
N SER A 4 -8.70 -9.92 32.83
CA SER A 4 -8.95 -10.07 31.40
C SER A 4 -7.78 -9.55 30.55
N ASP A 5 -7.25 -8.38 30.89
CA ASP A 5 -6.14 -7.74 30.15
C ASP A 5 -4.86 -8.58 30.20
N LYS A 6 -4.64 -9.29 31.32
CA LYS A 6 -3.48 -10.19 31.48
C LYS A 6 -3.56 -11.41 30.55
N ASN A 7 -4.76 -11.96 30.36
CA ASN A 7 -4.97 -13.09 29.45
C ASN A 7 -4.82 -12.65 27.98
N GLU A 8 -5.31 -11.46 27.65
CA GLU A 8 -5.12 -10.88 26.32
C GLU A 8 -3.65 -10.62 25.99
N SER A 9 -2.90 -10.00 26.91
CA SER A 9 -1.47 -9.76 26.74
C SER A 9 -0.68 -11.07 26.57
N ALA A 10 -1.05 -12.12 27.30
CA ALA A 10 -0.44 -13.44 27.16
C ALA A 10 -0.72 -14.07 25.78
N LYS A 11 -1.94 -13.94 25.25
CA LYS A 11 -2.30 -14.41 23.90
C LYS A 11 -1.51 -13.67 22.82
N LEU A 12 -1.41 -12.35 22.93
CA LEU A 12 -0.64 -11.52 21.99
C LEU A 12 0.85 -11.88 22.03
N ALA A 13 1.43 -12.04 23.23
CA ALA A 13 2.82 -12.46 23.38
C ALA A 13 3.07 -13.86 22.80
N ALA A 14 2.15 -14.81 23.00
CA ALA A 14 2.26 -16.15 22.44
C ALA A 14 2.20 -16.15 20.90
N LEU A 15 1.30 -15.37 20.30
CA LEU A 15 1.22 -15.23 18.85
C LEU A 15 2.46 -14.54 18.27
N GLY A 16 2.97 -13.50 18.93
CA GLY A 16 4.22 -12.85 18.51
C GLY A 16 5.43 -13.78 18.59
N ALA A 17 5.60 -14.50 19.71
CA ALA A 17 6.66 -15.49 19.85
C ALA A 17 6.54 -16.64 18.83
N PHE A 18 5.31 -17.02 18.49
CA PHE A 18 5.05 -18.02 17.45
C PHE A 18 5.45 -17.50 16.07
N GLN A 19 5.10 -16.26 15.74
CA GLN A 19 5.47 -15.60 14.48
C GLN A 19 7.00 -15.57 14.32
N GLU A 20 7.75 -15.17 15.35
CA GLU A 20 9.22 -15.13 15.31
C GLU A 20 9.87 -16.51 15.20
N ALA A 21 9.24 -17.54 15.79
CA ALA A 21 9.76 -18.90 15.78
C ALA A 21 9.29 -19.72 14.56
N ALA A 22 8.34 -19.21 13.78
CA ALA A 22 7.70 -19.92 12.68
C ALA A 22 8.69 -20.53 11.67
N PRO A 23 9.75 -19.82 11.23
CA PRO A 23 10.70 -20.37 10.25
C PRO A 23 11.47 -21.60 10.72
N LYS A 24 11.59 -21.79 12.04
CA LYS A 24 12.29 -22.93 12.64
C LYS A 24 11.34 -24.07 13.01
N LEU A 25 10.07 -23.75 13.24
CA LEU A 25 9.03 -24.69 13.70
C LEU A 25 8.27 -25.33 12.53
N LEU A 26 8.09 -24.57 11.44
CA LEU A 26 7.25 -24.91 10.30
C LEU A 26 8.05 -25.38 9.08
N ASN A 27 9.09 -26.19 9.28
CA ASN A 27 10.01 -26.63 8.22
C ASN A 27 9.40 -27.61 7.18
N ASP A 28 8.09 -27.82 7.21
CA ASP A 28 7.37 -28.81 6.41
C ASP A 28 6.01 -28.23 6.01
N ALA A 29 5.63 -28.42 4.74
CA ALA A 29 4.36 -27.97 4.17
C ALA A 29 3.15 -28.47 4.98
N ILE A 30 3.19 -29.71 5.48
CA ILE A 30 2.07 -30.28 6.26
C ILE A 30 1.88 -29.51 7.58
N ARG A 31 2.97 -29.13 8.24
CA ARG A 31 2.93 -28.39 9.51
C ARG A 31 2.47 -26.97 9.29
N LEU A 32 2.92 -26.35 8.20
CA LEU A 32 2.50 -25.03 7.78
C LEU A 32 0.99 -25.00 7.52
N GLU A 33 0.49 -25.90 6.66
CA GLU A 33 -0.94 -26.05 6.37
C GLU A 33 -1.75 -26.25 7.65
N SER A 34 -1.41 -27.26 8.46
CA SER A 34 -2.12 -27.56 9.70
C SER A 34 -2.15 -26.38 10.67
N THR A 35 -1.07 -25.59 10.73
CA THR A 35 -0.98 -24.39 11.57
C THR A 35 -1.89 -23.31 11.05
N VAL A 36 -1.81 -22.98 9.76
CA VAL A 36 -2.62 -21.94 9.12
C VAL A 36 -4.11 -22.29 9.23
N THR A 37 -4.48 -23.55 8.98
CA THR A 37 -5.86 -24.04 9.19
C THR A 37 -6.31 -23.91 10.64
N SER A 38 -5.42 -24.16 11.61
CA SER A 38 -5.72 -23.98 13.04
C SER A 38 -5.95 -22.51 13.39
N LEU A 39 -5.06 -21.61 12.93
CA LEU A 39 -5.21 -20.17 13.13
C LEU A 39 -6.48 -19.62 12.48
N LYS A 40 -6.80 -20.06 11.26
CA LYS A 40 -8.06 -19.78 10.57
C LYS A 40 -9.27 -20.21 11.41
N THR A 41 -9.24 -21.44 11.93
CA THR A 41 -10.31 -21.96 12.78
C THR A 41 -10.47 -21.12 14.06
N ILE A 42 -9.37 -20.77 14.71
CA ILE A 42 -9.36 -19.91 15.90
C ILE A 42 -9.93 -18.53 15.57
N PHE A 43 -9.57 -17.94 14.43
CA PHE A 43 -10.08 -16.65 13.98
C PHE A 43 -11.60 -16.67 13.84
N TYR A 44 -12.15 -17.66 13.12
CA TYR A 44 -13.60 -17.78 12.94
C TYR A 44 -14.35 -18.05 14.24
N GLN A 45 -13.83 -18.93 15.11
CA GLN A 45 -14.44 -19.22 16.41
C GLN A 45 -14.40 -18.02 17.36
N SER A 46 -13.34 -17.21 17.29
CA SER A 46 -13.12 -16.09 18.20
C SER A 46 -13.75 -14.78 17.73
N ARG A 47 -14.36 -14.76 16.53
CA ARG A 47 -14.82 -13.56 15.83
C ARG A 47 -15.84 -12.73 16.63
N THR A 48 -16.61 -13.36 17.50
CA THR A 48 -17.65 -12.71 18.33
C THR A 48 -17.22 -12.45 19.77
N SER A 49 -16.19 -13.14 20.26
CA SER A 49 -15.84 -13.17 21.69
C SER A 49 -14.46 -12.58 22.02
N ALA A 50 -13.55 -12.50 21.05
CA ALA A 50 -12.22 -11.97 21.25
C ALA A 50 -12.14 -10.46 20.99
N SER A 51 -11.13 -9.82 21.56
CA SER A 51 -10.82 -8.43 21.29
C SER A 51 -10.34 -8.24 19.85
N SER A 52 -10.52 -7.01 19.34
CA SER A 52 -10.02 -6.60 18.02
C SER A 52 -8.51 -6.78 17.89
N LEU A 53 -7.74 -6.59 18.97
CA LEU A 53 -6.29 -6.73 18.98
C LEU A 53 -5.87 -8.18 18.71
N VAL A 54 -6.49 -9.16 19.38
CA VAL A 54 -6.16 -10.57 19.18
C VAL A 54 -6.55 -11.03 17.78
N LEU A 55 -7.73 -10.64 17.30
CA LEU A 55 -8.16 -10.95 15.93
C LEU A 55 -7.20 -10.37 14.89
N SER A 56 -6.77 -9.11 15.09
CA SER A 56 -5.79 -8.44 14.23
C SER A 56 -4.44 -9.17 14.24
N GLN A 57 -3.95 -9.55 15.42
CA GLN A 57 -2.69 -10.29 15.53
C GLN A 57 -2.76 -11.66 14.85
N ILE A 58 -3.90 -12.36 14.92
CA ILE A 58 -4.07 -13.65 14.20
C ILE A 58 -3.95 -13.43 12.69
N LEU A 59 -4.59 -12.38 12.13
CA LEU A 59 -4.45 -12.02 10.72
C LEU A 59 -2.99 -11.73 10.36
N CYS A 60 -2.31 -10.86 11.11
CA CYS A 60 -0.89 -10.54 10.89
C CYS A 60 0.00 -11.78 10.95
N THR A 61 -0.25 -12.68 11.90
CA THR A 61 0.53 -13.90 12.09
C THR A 61 0.37 -14.83 10.89
N MET A 62 -0.87 -15.06 10.42
CA MET A 62 -1.10 -15.88 9.21
C MET A 62 -0.42 -15.28 7.98
N THR A 63 -0.57 -13.96 7.77
CA THR A 63 0.05 -13.25 6.64
C THR A 63 1.57 -13.36 6.66
N SER A 64 2.19 -13.06 7.81
CA SER A 64 3.65 -13.05 7.94
C SER A 64 4.25 -14.44 7.73
N ILE A 65 3.63 -15.47 8.30
CA ILE A 65 4.09 -16.86 8.15
C ILE A 65 3.99 -17.31 6.69
N LEU A 66 2.90 -17.00 5.99
CA LEU A 66 2.73 -17.41 4.60
C LEU A 66 3.69 -16.69 3.65
N ILE A 67 3.97 -15.40 3.90
CA ILE A 67 4.98 -14.65 3.13
C ILE A 67 6.39 -15.18 3.42
N GLU A 68 6.75 -15.44 4.67
CA GLU A 68 8.10 -15.88 5.03
C GLU A 68 8.40 -17.32 4.60
N MET A 69 7.38 -18.20 4.63
CA MET A 69 7.52 -19.62 4.29
C MET A 69 7.23 -19.91 2.81
N GLU A 70 7.30 -18.89 1.97
CA GLU A 70 6.99 -18.92 0.54
C GLU A 70 7.63 -20.11 -0.19
N ALA A 71 8.88 -20.45 0.13
CA ALA A 71 9.66 -21.53 -0.48
C ALA A 71 9.16 -22.96 -0.16
N VAL A 72 8.29 -23.11 0.84
CA VAL A 72 7.81 -24.42 1.35
C VAL A 72 6.43 -24.77 0.78
N VAL A 73 5.73 -23.80 0.19
CA VAL A 73 4.34 -23.96 -0.26
C VAL A 73 4.33 -24.43 -1.72
N GLU A 74 4.20 -25.75 -1.94
CA GLU A 74 3.97 -26.33 -3.28
C GLU A 74 2.55 -26.07 -3.84
N GLY A 75 1.68 -25.37 -3.10
CA GLY A 75 0.32 -25.06 -3.56
C GLY A 75 -0.20 -23.72 -3.07
N ASP A 76 -0.58 -22.84 -3.99
CA ASP A 76 -1.01 -21.46 -3.71
C ASP A 76 -2.39 -21.34 -3.03
N TYR A 77 -3.04 -22.47 -2.72
CA TYR A 77 -4.38 -22.49 -2.13
C TYR A 77 -4.43 -21.84 -0.74
N LEU A 78 -3.39 -21.98 0.10
CA LEU A 78 -3.36 -21.35 1.44
C LEU A 78 -3.35 -19.83 1.35
N LEU A 79 -2.56 -19.29 0.41
CA LEU A 79 -2.53 -17.85 0.16
C LEU A 79 -3.87 -17.37 -0.40
N SER A 80 -4.46 -18.12 -1.34
CA SER A 80 -5.78 -17.81 -1.89
C SER A 80 -6.86 -17.78 -0.81
N GLU A 81 -6.86 -18.76 0.10
CA GLU A 81 -7.76 -18.79 1.23
C GLU A 81 -7.55 -17.62 2.19
N LEU A 82 -6.30 -17.24 2.48
CA LEU A 82 -6.02 -16.08 3.32
C LEU A 82 -6.51 -14.79 2.65
N VAL A 83 -6.22 -14.59 1.36
CA VAL A 83 -6.72 -13.45 0.59
C VAL A 83 -8.24 -13.40 0.63
N GLN A 84 -8.92 -14.53 0.53
CA GLN A 84 -10.38 -14.63 0.68
C GLN A 84 -10.85 -14.17 2.07
N ILE A 85 -10.23 -14.66 3.14
CA ILE A 85 -10.56 -14.27 4.52
C ILE A 85 -10.37 -12.77 4.72
N LEU A 86 -9.26 -12.22 4.25
CA LEU A 86 -8.95 -10.79 4.37
C LEU A 86 -9.95 -9.95 3.57
N SER A 87 -10.25 -10.36 2.34
CA SER A 87 -11.32 -9.79 1.50
C SER A 87 -12.67 -9.74 2.23
N GLU A 88 -13.12 -10.85 2.83
CA GLU A 88 -14.35 -10.91 3.63
C GLU A 88 -14.35 -9.99 4.86
N VAL A 89 -13.18 -9.71 5.43
CA VAL A 89 -13.04 -8.79 6.56
C VAL A 89 -13.17 -7.34 6.09
N VAL A 90 -12.53 -7.01 4.97
CA VAL A 90 -12.52 -5.67 4.39
C VAL A 90 -13.91 -5.27 3.88
N GLU A 91 -14.67 -6.19 3.27
CA GLU A 91 -16.03 -5.94 2.75
C GLU A 91 -17.06 -5.52 3.81
N LYS A 92 -16.80 -5.73 5.10
CA LYS A 92 -17.75 -5.43 6.19
C LYS A 92 -17.81 -3.95 6.57
N VAL A 93 -17.86 -3.07 5.57
CA VAL A 93 -17.84 -1.61 5.71
C VAL A 93 -19.02 -1.09 6.54
N GLU A 94 -20.20 -1.67 6.33
CA GLU A 94 -21.47 -1.17 6.87
C GLU A 94 -21.95 -1.90 8.13
N THR A 95 -21.25 -2.96 8.58
CA THR A 95 -21.72 -3.76 9.71
C THR A 95 -21.34 -3.11 11.04
N GLU A 96 -22.30 -2.42 11.67
CA GLU A 96 -22.23 -1.94 13.05
C GLU A 96 -21.87 -3.12 13.98
N GLY A 97 -20.60 -3.18 14.40
CA GLY A 97 -20.07 -4.24 15.26
C GLY A 97 -18.80 -4.90 14.75
N TYR A 98 -18.44 -4.73 13.47
CA TYR A 98 -17.14 -5.21 12.99
C TYR A 98 -16.03 -4.22 13.33
N HIS A 99 -15.03 -4.68 14.10
CA HIS A 99 -14.01 -3.80 14.65
C HIS A 99 -13.18 -3.09 13.57
N HIS A 100 -13.19 -1.76 13.56
CA HIS A 100 -12.39 -0.89 12.69
C HIS A 100 -10.91 -1.33 12.60
N LEU A 101 -10.32 -1.68 13.74
CA LEU A 101 -8.93 -2.15 13.81
C LEU A 101 -8.68 -3.44 13.01
N VAL A 102 -9.61 -4.40 13.06
CA VAL A 102 -9.47 -5.67 12.34
C VAL A 102 -9.59 -5.43 10.83
N ARG A 103 -10.43 -4.47 10.42
CA ARG A 103 -10.57 -4.06 9.01
C ARG A 103 -9.32 -3.32 8.51
N ALA A 104 -8.79 -2.40 9.29
CA ALA A 104 -7.53 -1.72 9.01
C ALA A 104 -6.39 -2.74 8.86
N THR A 105 -6.26 -3.65 9.83
CA THR A 105 -5.26 -4.73 9.81
C THR A 105 -5.42 -5.63 8.59
N ALA A 106 -6.66 -5.94 8.17
CA ALA A 106 -6.87 -6.74 6.97
C ALA A 106 -6.46 -5.99 5.69
N CYS A 107 -6.66 -4.67 5.62
CA CYS A 107 -6.13 -3.84 4.52
C CYS A 107 -4.60 -3.87 4.51
N ASP A 108 -3.96 -3.74 5.67
CA ASP A 108 -2.50 -3.81 5.79
C ASP A 108 -1.98 -5.20 5.41
N CYS A 109 -2.64 -6.28 5.84
CA CYS A 109 -2.27 -7.63 5.44
C CYS A 109 -2.39 -7.86 3.93
N LEU A 110 -3.47 -7.38 3.29
CA LEU A 110 -3.61 -7.44 1.83
C LEU A 110 -2.52 -6.63 1.13
N ARG A 111 -2.17 -5.47 1.69
CA ARG A 111 -1.09 -4.63 1.17
C ARG A 111 0.27 -5.33 1.29
N GLU A 112 0.57 -5.96 2.41
CA GLU A 112 1.80 -6.74 2.59
C GLU A 112 1.87 -7.92 1.62
N ILE A 113 0.73 -8.59 1.36
CA ILE A 113 0.64 -9.63 0.31
C ILE A 113 0.92 -9.03 -1.07
N GLU A 114 0.35 -7.87 -1.42
CA GLU A 114 0.61 -7.20 -2.70
C GLU A 114 2.08 -6.76 -2.84
N LEU A 115 2.73 -6.36 -1.74
CA LEU A 115 4.16 -6.02 -1.74
C LEU A 115 5.05 -7.24 -1.92
N ALA A 116 4.71 -8.36 -1.29
CA ALA A 116 5.42 -9.63 -1.44
C ALA A 116 5.19 -10.27 -2.81
N PHE A 117 3.98 -10.12 -3.36
CA PHE A 117 3.54 -10.69 -4.62
C PHE A 117 2.90 -9.62 -5.52
N PRO A 118 3.70 -8.73 -6.14
CA PRO A 118 3.21 -7.66 -6.99
C PRO A 118 2.18 -8.08 -8.05
N GLY A 119 1.04 -7.40 -8.09
CA GLY A 119 0.00 -7.62 -9.08
C GLY A 119 -0.92 -8.83 -8.82
N ILE A 120 -0.85 -9.43 -7.63
CA ILE A 120 -1.74 -10.52 -7.21
C ILE A 120 -3.18 -10.03 -6.99
N LEU A 121 -3.36 -8.78 -6.57
CA LEU A 121 -4.66 -8.16 -6.35
C LEU A 121 -5.17 -7.32 -7.53
N SER A 122 -4.50 -7.36 -8.69
CA SER A 122 -4.82 -6.49 -9.84
C SER A 122 -6.27 -6.64 -10.33
N SER A 123 -6.81 -7.85 -10.32
CA SER A 123 -8.20 -8.13 -10.70
C SER A 123 -9.23 -7.50 -9.76
N LYS A 124 -8.84 -7.20 -8.52
CA LYS A 124 -9.71 -6.66 -7.47
C LYS A 124 -9.62 -5.14 -7.35
N LEU A 125 -8.89 -4.47 -8.22
CA LEU A 125 -8.65 -3.03 -8.16
C LEU A 125 -9.95 -2.20 -8.11
N GLY A 126 -10.91 -2.48 -9.00
CA GLY A 126 -12.21 -1.80 -9.03
C GLY A 126 -13.01 -2.02 -7.74
N HIS A 127 -12.87 -3.19 -7.11
CA HIS A 127 -13.52 -3.48 -5.84
C HIS A 127 -12.92 -2.66 -4.70
N PHE A 128 -11.60 -2.59 -4.58
CA PHE A 128 -10.94 -1.73 -3.58
C PHE A 128 -11.24 -0.25 -3.79
N TYR A 129 -11.39 0.18 -5.04
CA TYR A 129 -11.83 1.53 -5.37
C TYR A 129 -13.23 1.82 -4.82
N ALA A 130 -14.20 0.93 -5.04
CA ALA A 130 -15.56 1.05 -4.52
C ALA A 130 -15.62 1.02 -2.98
N LEU A 131 -14.84 0.13 -2.35
CA LEU A 131 -14.74 0.08 -0.89
C LEU A 131 -14.17 1.37 -0.31
N SER A 132 -13.15 1.94 -0.95
CA SER A 132 -12.58 3.22 -0.55
C SER A 132 -13.60 4.35 -0.64
N GLN A 133 -14.49 4.33 -1.64
CA GLN A 133 -15.58 5.31 -1.76
C GLN A 133 -16.66 5.14 -0.69
N ALA A 134 -16.96 3.91 -0.28
CA ALA A 134 -17.97 3.60 0.72
C ALA A 134 -17.49 3.87 2.16
N GLU A 135 -16.17 3.85 2.39
CA GLU A 135 -15.59 4.03 3.71
C GLU A 135 -15.60 5.50 4.16
N ASN A 136 -16.27 5.77 5.28
CA ASN A 136 -16.45 7.13 5.83
C ASN A 136 -15.85 7.30 7.23
N SER A 137 -15.13 6.31 7.75
CA SER A 137 -14.48 6.35 9.07
C SER A 137 -12.97 6.59 8.96
N HIS A 138 -12.30 6.78 10.11
CA HIS A 138 -10.86 7.04 10.20
C HIS A 138 -9.96 5.94 9.64
N ILE A 139 -10.50 4.73 9.39
CA ILE A 139 -9.74 3.66 8.76
C ILE A 139 -9.56 3.87 7.25
N PHE A 140 -10.27 4.83 6.66
CA PHE A 140 -10.19 5.22 5.24
C PHE A 140 -8.74 5.29 4.72
N GLN A 141 -7.80 5.79 5.53
CA GLN A 141 -6.39 5.86 5.14
C GLN A 141 -5.78 4.50 4.77
N HIS A 142 -6.20 3.40 5.41
CA HIS A 142 -5.70 2.05 5.10
C HIS A 142 -6.29 1.53 3.79
N TYR A 143 -7.55 1.86 3.51
CA TYR A 143 -8.18 1.58 2.21
C TYR A 143 -7.50 2.34 1.08
N LEU A 144 -7.24 3.63 1.29
CA LEU A 144 -6.60 4.47 0.28
C LEU A 144 -5.15 4.04 0.01
N LEU A 145 -4.41 3.67 1.06
CA LEU A 145 -3.05 3.16 0.92
C LEU A 145 -3.04 1.80 0.18
N LEU A 146 -3.93 0.87 0.54
CA LEU A 146 -4.10 -0.38 -0.19
C LEU A 146 -4.44 -0.12 -1.67
N LEU A 147 -5.45 0.71 -1.94
CA LEU A 147 -5.84 1.08 -3.29
C LEU A 147 -4.67 1.63 -4.10
N SER A 148 -3.90 2.57 -3.54
CA SER A 148 -2.74 3.15 -4.24
C SER A 148 -1.64 2.12 -4.53
N THR A 149 -1.44 1.15 -3.62
CA THR A 149 -0.43 0.10 -3.77
C THR A 149 -0.84 -0.86 -4.89
N VAL A 150 -2.09 -1.35 -4.86
CA VAL A 150 -2.62 -2.25 -5.91
C VAL A 150 -2.66 -1.54 -7.26
N LEU A 151 -3.01 -0.25 -7.30
CA LEU A 151 -3.02 0.56 -8.53
C LEU A 151 -1.62 0.62 -9.17
N ASP A 152 -0.60 0.92 -8.37
CA ASP A 152 0.78 1.06 -8.84
C ASP A 152 1.29 -0.25 -9.47
N TYR A 153 1.14 -1.37 -8.77
CA TYR A 153 1.54 -2.68 -9.29
C TYR A 153 0.70 -3.15 -10.47
N THR A 154 -0.59 -2.81 -10.50
CA THR A 154 -1.45 -3.10 -11.67
C THR A 154 -0.93 -2.37 -12.91
N VAL A 155 -0.58 -1.09 -12.78
CA VAL A 155 -0.02 -0.30 -13.90
C VAL A 155 1.32 -0.89 -14.35
N LYS A 156 2.23 -1.20 -13.42
CA LYS A 156 3.52 -1.84 -13.75
C LYS A 156 3.34 -3.18 -14.46
N LYS A 157 2.39 -4.01 -14.01
CA LYS A 157 2.04 -5.29 -14.64
C LYS A 157 1.52 -5.11 -16.06
N CYS A 158 0.63 -4.14 -16.29
CA CYS A 158 0.14 -3.82 -17.64
C CYS A 158 1.29 -3.39 -18.56
N VAL A 159 2.21 -2.57 -18.05
CA VAL A 159 3.36 -2.09 -18.80
C VAL A 159 4.32 -3.23 -19.18
N LEU A 160 4.66 -4.10 -18.23
CA LEU A 160 5.48 -5.29 -18.52
C LEU A 160 4.82 -6.24 -19.52
N ALA A 161 3.50 -6.44 -19.44
CA ALA A 161 2.78 -7.28 -20.39
C ALA A 161 2.89 -6.76 -21.83
N VAL A 162 2.86 -5.44 -22.01
CA VAL A 162 3.09 -4.79 -23.31
C VAL A 162 4.53 -4.98 -23.80
N GLU A 163 5.53 -4.86 -22.92
CA GLU A 163 6.94 -5.08 -23.28
C GLU A 163 7.21 -6.52 -23.75
N LEU A 164 6.55 -7.50 -23.14
CA LEU A 164 6.67 -8.92 -23.48
C LEU A 164 5.86 -9.32 -24.72
N GLY A 165 5.15 -8.37 -25.36
CA GLY A 165 4.36 -8.62 -26.56
C GLY A 165 3.07 -9.40 -26.30
N HIS A 166 2.65 -9.53 -25.04
CA HIS A 166 1.33 -10.05 -24.71
C HIS A 166 0.28 -9.00 -25.07
N THR A 167 -0.91 -9.45 -25.50
CA THR A 167 -2.05 -8.54 -25.60
C THR A 167 -2.30 -7.94 -24.22
N PRO A 168 -2.33 -6.60 -24.08
CA PRO A 168 -2.67 -6.01 -22.79
C PRO A 168 -4.04 -6.57 -22.39
N ASP A 169 -4.09 -7.23 -21.23
CA ASP A 169 -5.32 -7.61 -20.54
C ASP A 169 -6.27 -6.39 -20.61
N PRO A 170 -7.57 -6.56 -20.92
CA PRO A 170 -8.41 -5.44 -21.31
C PRO A 170 -8.29 -4.38 -20.23
N ALA A 171 -7.90 -3.21 -20.74
CA ALA A 171 -7.20 -2.14 -20.06
C ALA A 171 -7.72 -1.87 -18.65
N LEU A 172 -6.91 -1.23 -17.80
CA LEU A 172 -7.29 -0.56 -16.55
C LEU A 172 -8.75 -0.02 -16.50
N SER A 173 -9.30 0.39 -17.65
CA SER A 173 -10.70 0.69 -17.94
C SER A 173 -11.74 -0.40 -17.58
N GLU A 174 -11.52 -1.68 -17.90
CA GLU A 174 -12.41 -2.80 -17.52
C GLU A 174 -12.21 -3.17 -16.03
N LEU A 175 -10.98 -3.14 -15.52
CA LEU A 175 -10.65 -3.46 -14.13
C LEU A 175 -11.23 -2.49 -13.08
N LEU A 176 -11.39 -1.22 -13.45
CA LEU A 176 -12.03 -0.21 -12.59
C LEU A 176 -13.56 -0.16 -12.76
N SER A 177 -14.11 -0.80 -13.80
CA SER A 177 -15.55 -0.80 -14.09
C SER A 177 -16.24 -2.12 -13.73
N GLN A 178 -15.54 -3.25 -13.82
CA GLN A 178 -15.96 -4.56 -13.34
C GLN A 178 -15.25 -4.85 -12.02
N GLY A 179 -15.88 -4.49 -10.90
CA GLY A 179 -15.49 -5.07 -9.62
C GLY A 179 -15.91 -6.54 -9.61
N GLU A 180 -15.04 -7.45 -10.05
CA GLU A 180 -15.26 -8.88 -9.81
C GLU A 180 -15.53 -9.09 -8.31
N SER A 181 -16.59 -9.83 -8.00
CA SER A 181 -16.92 -10.15 -6.61
C SER A 181 -15.73 -10.90 -6.00
N LEU A 182 -15.30 -10.53 -4.79
CA LEU A 182 -14.15 -11.13 -4.11
C LEU A 182 -14.29 -12.64 -3.85
N ARG A 183 -15.41 -13.28 -4.23
CA ARG A 183 -15.74 -14.69 -3.97
C ARG A 183 -15.13 -15.67 -4.97
N GLU A 184 -14.65 -15.21 -6.12
CA GLU A 184 -13.99 -16.06 -7.12
C GLU A 184 -12.49 -15.71 -7.18
N SER A 185 -11.79 -15.90 -6.06
CA SER A 185 -10.34 -15.74 -6.02
C SER A 185 -9.65 -16.98 -6.60
N SER A 186 -9.45 -16.99 -7.91
CA SER A 186 -8.35 -17.77 -8.48
C SER A 186 -7.13 -16.86 -8.52
N LEU A 187 -6.04 -17.25 -7.86
CA LEU A 187 -4.77 -16.53 -7.96
C LEU A 187 -4.26 -16.63 -9.40
N PRO A 188 -3.68 -15.56 -9.98
CA PRO A 188 -3.11 -15.64 -11.33
C PRO A 188 -2.03 -16.71 -11.37
N ALA A 189 -2.10 -17.69 -12.27
CA ALA A 189 -1.19 -18.85 -12.27
C ALA A 189 0.31 -18.48 -12.24
N ASP A 190 0.67 -17.32 -12.80
CA ASP A 190 2.05 -16.86 -12.96
C ASP A 190 2.43 -15.73 -11.97
N PHE A 191 1.71 -15.56 -10.86
CA PHE A 191 1.95 -14.41 -9.95
C PHE A 191 3.36 -14.40 -9.35
N ARG A 192 3.99 -15.57 -9.17
CA ARG A 192 5.35 -15.72 -8.61
C ARG A 192 6.43 -15.33 -9.60
N GLU A 193 6.33 -15.76 -10.85
CA GLU A 193 7.32 -15.42 -11.89
C GLU A 193 7.28 -13.91 -12.21
N ASN A 194 6.09 -13.31 -12.14
CA ASN A 194 5.91 -11.87 -12.35
C ASN A 194 6.39 -11.03 -11.16
N ALA A 195 6.43 -11.57 -9.94
CA ALA A 195 6.86 -10.86 -8.75
C ALA A 195 8.33 -10.43 -8.86
N ASP A 196 9.24 -11.35 -9.22
CA ASP A 196 10.67 -11.04 -9.39
C ASP A 196 10.90 -9.99 -10.48
N LEU A 197 10.16 -10.08 -11.59
CA LEU A 197 10.27 -9.12 -12.70
C LEU A 197 9.74 -7.73 -12.34
N LEU A 198 8.64 -7.64 -11.59
CA LEU A 198 8.05 -6.37 -11.13
C LEU A 198 8.87 -5.69 -10.02
N LEU A 199 9.55 -6.48 -9.18
CA LEU A 199 10.47 -5.98 -8.16
C LEU A 199 11.81 -5.54 -8.75
N SER A 200 12.24 -6.18 -9.84
CA SER A 200 13.36 -5.69 -10.63
C SER A 200 12.94 -4.43 -11.40
N LYS A 201 13.71 -3.33 -11.34
CA LYS A 201 13.35 -2.10 -12.05
C LYS A 201 13.15 -2.41 -13.55
N PRO A 202 12.01 -2.05 -14.17
CA PRO A 202 11.92 -2.05 -15.63
C PRO A 202 13.04 -1.13 -16.15
N SER A 203 13.96 -1.72 -16.90
CA SER A 203 15.21 -1.08 -17.33
C SER A 203 15.02 -0.11 -18.50
N SER A 204 13.81 -0.03 -19.03
CA SER A 204 13.38 0.91 -20.06
C SER A 204 12.47 1.96 -19.43
N VAL A 205 12.90 3.22 -19.50
CA VAL A 205 11.99 4.37 -19.50
C VAL A 205 11.12 4.21 -20.74
N LEU A 206 10.00 3.51 -20.61
CA LEU A 206 8.99 3.52 -21.66
C LEU A 206 8.47 4.94 -21.76
N GLU A 207 8.67 5.51 -22.94
CA GLU A 207 8.20 6.84 -23.30
C GLU A 207 6.70 6.93 -23.02
N ARG A 208 6.23 8.12 -22.62
CA ARG A 208 4.83 8.47 -22.28
C ARG A 208 3.88 8.37 -23.49
N GLU A 209 4.05 7.40 -24.37
CA GLU A 209 3.27 7.22 -25.60
C GLU A 209 2.11 6.26 -25.34
N GLY A 210 1.10 6.78 -24.65
CA GLY A 210 -0.18 6.10 -24.45
C GLY A 210 -1.31 7.10 -24.34
N SER A 211 -2.49 6.76 -24.86
CA SER A 211 -3.70 7.56 -24.62
C SER A 211 -3.98 7.57 -23.10
N GLU A 212 -4.21 8.75 -22.53
CA GLU A 212 -4.53 8.87 -21.10
C GLU A 212 -5.80 8.06 -20.77
N SER A 213 -5.68 7.00 -19.97
CA SER A 213 -6.86 6.26 -19.49
C SER A 213 -7.70 7.17 -18.59
N PRO A 214 -8.99 7.41 -18.93
CA PRO A 214 -9.87 8.24 -18.11
C PRO A 214 -10.15 7.59 -16.74
N GLU A 215 -10.15 6.26 -16.65
CA GLU A 215 -10.36 5.53 -15.40
C GLU A 215 -9.15 5.64 -14.47
N LEU A 216 -7.94 5.51 -15.01
CA LEU A 216 -6.71 5.75 -14.23
C LEU A 216 -6.69 7.18 -13.70
N ARG A 217 -7.00 8.17 -14.55
CA ARG A 217 -7.11 9.57 -14.13
C ARG A 217 -8.15 9.73 -13.02
N ARG A 218 -9.29 9.06 -13.13
CA ARG A 218 -10.34 9.08 -12.10
C ARG A 218 -9.85 8.49 -10.77
N ALA A 219 -9.14 7.36 -10.79
CA ALA A 219 -8.60 6.72 -9.60
C ALA A 219 -7.53 7.60 -8.92
N VAL A 220 -6.58 8.12 -9.69
CA VAL A 220 -5.55 9.03 -9.20
C VAL A 220 -6.17 10.33 -8.67
N SER A 221 -7.14 10.93 -9.39
CA SER A 221 -7.84 12.13 -8.93
C SER A 221 -8.59 11.88 -7.63
N PHE A 222 -9.21 10.70 -7.47
CA PHE A 222 -9.86 10.33 -6.21
C PHE A 222 -8.85 10.28 -5.06
N ILE A 223 -7.68 9.65 -5.24
CA ILE A 223 -6.62 9.63 -4.22
C ILE A 223 -6.17 11.05 -3.88
N LEU A 224 -5.89 11.87 -4.89
CA LEU A 224 -5.44 13.26 -4.73
C LEU A 224 -6.53 14.23 -4.26
N THR A 225 -7.79 13.80 -4.21
CA THR A 225 -8.85 14.60 -3.57
C THR A 225 -8.88 14.35 -2.05
N HIS A 226 -8.43 13.18 -1.60
CA HIS A 226 -8.55 12.75 -0.21
C HIS A 226 -7.21 12.69 0.54
N TYR A 227 -6.08 13.09 -0.07
CA TYR A 227 -4.76 13.02 0.58
C TYR A 227 -4.68 13.77 1.91
N GLN A 228 -5.48 14.83 2.09
CA GLN A 228 -5.51 15.64 3.32
C GLN A 228 -6.04 14.87 4.53
N LEU A 229 -6.73 13.75 4.31
CA LEU A 229 -7.25 12.88 5.38
C LEU A 229 -6.20 11.89 5.90
N LEU A 230 -5.01 11.85 5.28
CA LEU A 230 -3.98 10.87 5.59
C LEU A 230 -3.06 11.38 6.70
N THR A 231 -2.62 10.44 7.55
CA THR A 231 -1.48 10.69 8.43
C THR A 231 -0.20 10.88 7.59
N PRO A 232 0.80 11.64 8.06
CA PRO A 232 2.01 11.92 7.28
C PRO A 232 2.73 10.66 6.74
N PRO A 233 2.89 9.56 7.52
CA PRO A 233 3.47 8.31 6.99
C PRO A 233 2.63 7.71 5.85
N CYS A 234 1.32 7.66 6.03
CA CYS A 234 0.39 7.13 5.03
C CYS A 234 0.36 8.01 3.77
N LEU A 235 0.43 9.32 3.92
CA LEU A 235 0.54 10.29 2.84
C LEU A 235 1.79 10.04 2.00
N ALA A 236 2.96 9.90 2.63
CA ALA A 236 4.21 9.69 1.93
C ALA A 236 4.20 8.39 1.11
N LEU A 237 3.72 7.29 1.69
CA LEU A 237 3.61 6.01 1.00
C LEU A 237 2.58 6.06 -0.14
N THR A 238 1.40 6.63 0.12
CA THR A 238 0.34 6.76 -0.89
C THR A 238 0.82 7.59 -2.07
N LEU A 239 1.46 8.74 -1.81
CA LEU A 239 1.98 9.57 -2.88
C LEU A 239 3.15 8.92 -3.58
N HIS A 240 4.05 8.20 -2.88
CA HIS A 240 5.11 7.43 -3.54
C HIS A 240 4.54 6.44 -4.56
N ASN A 241 3.49 5.71 -4.21
CA ASN A 241 2.81 4.79 -5.12
C ASN A 241 2.20 5.53 -6.33
N VAL A 242 1.51 6.65 -6.11
CA VAL A 242 0.92 7.44 -7.21
C VAL A 242 2.02 8.06 -8.08
N LEU A 243 3.14 8.49 -7.50
CA LEU A 243 4.30 9.00 -8.24
C LEU A 243 4.85 7.93 -9.18
N SER A 244 5.10 6.74 -8.63
CA SER A 244 5.54 5.59 -9.42
C SER A 244 4.53 5.24 -10.50
N THR A 245 3.23 5.28 -10.20
CA THR A 245 2.17 5.06 -11.19
C THR A 245 2.27 6.05 -12.35
N ILE A 246 2.44 7.35 -12.07
CA ILE A 246 2.49 8.37 -13.11
C ILE A 246 3.70 8.21 -14.03
N GLU A 247 4.84 7.77 -13.51
CA GLU A 247 6.06 7.56 -14.30
C GLU A 247 5.86 6.58 -15.46
N PHE A 248 4.95 5.62 -15.29
CA PHE A 248 4.64 4.59 -16.28
C PHE A 248 3.42 4.93 -17.14
N THR A 249 2.89 6.16 -17.05
CA THR A 249 1.65 6.57 -17.71
C THR A 249 1.81 7.91 -18.43
N SER A 250 0.83 8.28 -19.25
CA SER A 250 0.81 9.58 -19.93
C SER A 250 0.20 10.72 -19.09
N LEU A 251 -0.18 10.47 -17.83
CA LEU A 251 -0.77 11.50 -16.98
C LEU A 251 0.21 12.65 -16.70
N SER A 252 -0.28 13.88 -16.81
CA SER A 252 0.55 15.05 -16.51
C SER A 252 0.94 15.09 -15.02
N PRO A 253 2.23 15.25 -14.69
CA PRO A 253 2.69 15.42 -13.31
C PRO A 253 2.10 16.64 -12.60
N MET A 254 1.55 17.61 -13.34
CA MET A 254 0.91 18.82 -12.81
C MET A 254 -0.22 18.54 -11.82
N ILE A 255 -0.80 17.34 -11.81
CA ILE A 255 -1.82 16.97 -10.83
C ILE A 255 -1.30 17.02 -9.38
N PHE A 256 0.02 16.89 -9.17
CA PHE A 256 0.63 17.03 -7.85
C PHE A 256 0.89 18.47 -7.44
N LYS A 257 0.66 19.45 -8.33
CA LYS A 257 0.95 20.87 -8.04
C LYS A 257 0.27 21.36 -6.77
N GLY A 258 -1.01 21.00 -6.59
CA GLY A 258 -1.77 21.35 -5.39
C GLY A 258 -1.17 20.74 -4.13
N VAL A 259 -0.74 19.47 -4.18
CA VAL A 259 -0.09 18.77 -3.06
C VAL A 259 1.22 19.44 -2.69
N MET A 260 2.06 19.75 -3.68
CA MET A 260 3.35 20.40 -3.48
C MET A 260 3.19 21.75 -2.79
N LEU A 261 2.29 22.61 -3.28
CA LEU A 261 2.04 23.93 -2.70
C LEU A 261 1.41 23.85 -1.31
N HIS A 262 0.56 22.85 -1.06
CA HIS A 262 -0.08 22.66 0.23
C HIS A 262 0.92 22.26 1.33
N TYR A 263 1.85 21.36 1.04
CA TYR A 263 2.83 20.85 2.01
C TYR A 263 4.16 21.59 2.02
N GLN A 264 4.44 22.45 1.04
CA GLN A 264 5.62 23.32 1.05
C GLN A 264 5.82 24.07 2.37
N PRO A 265 4.81 24.69 3.01
CA PRO A 265 5.02 25.41 4.26
C PRO A 265 5.12 24.50 5.51
N CYS A 266 4.93 23.19 5.39
CA CYS A 266 4.86 22.28 6.53
C CYS A 266 6.24 22.03 7.14
N GLN A 267 6.36 22.19 8.46
CA GLN A 267 7.61 21.98 9.20
C GLN A 267 7.93 20.50 9.49
N GLU A 268 7.02 19.60 9.10
CA GLU A 268 7.21 18.18 9.31
C GLU A 268 8.19 17.60 8.27
N LEU A 269 9.22 16.90 8.75
CA LEU A 269 10.30 16.37 7.92
C LEU A 269 9.82 15.51 6.75
N LEU A 270 8.74 14.74 6.95
CA LEU A 270 8.23 13.84 5.92
C LEU A 270 7.51 14.60 4.79
N CYS A 271 6.72 15.62 5.15
CA CYS A 271 6.10 16.54 4.18
C CYS A 271 7.17 17.33 3.40
N PHE A 272 8.25 17.71 4.07
CA PHE A 272 9.43 18.29 3.43
C PHE A 272 10.02 17.35 2.39
N HIS A 273 10.36 16.11 2.77
CA HIS A 273 10.90 15.11 1.83
C HIS A 273 9.98 14.85 0.65
N LEU A 274 8.67 14.83 0.86
CA LEU A 274 7.69 14.66 -0.21
C LEU A 274 7.80 15.76 -1.27
N VAL A 275 7.87 17.03 -0.86
CA VAL A 275 8.03 18.18 -1.78
C VAL A 275 9.34 18.07 -2.56
N LEU A 276 10.41 17.62 -1.90
CA LEU A 276 11.69 17.39 -2.57
C LEU A 276 11.61 16.27 -3.59
N CYS A 277 11.00 15.14 -3.22
CA CYS A 277 10.79 14.01 -4.12
C CYS A 277 10.01 14.43 -5.37
N LEU A 278 8.97 15.25 -5.22
CA LEU A 278 8.20 15.80 -6.34
C LEU A 278 9.08 16.64 -7.28
N LYS A 279 9.87 17.58 -6.74
CA LYS A 279 10.77 18.40 -7.55
C LYS A 279 11.87 17.57 -8.20
N TRP A 280 12.47 16.63 -7.47
CA TRP A 280 13.52 15.77 -7.99
C TRP A 280 13.02 14.90 -9.14
N ARG A 281 11.80 14.37 -9.02
CA ARG A 281 11.28 13.40 -9.99
C ARG A 281 10.74 14.03 -11.26
N PHE A 282 10.12 15.21 -11.16
CA PHE A 282 9.45 15.86 -12.30
C PHE A 282 10.03 17.22 -12.68
N GLY A 283 10.95 17.78 -11.89
CA GLY A 283 11.67 18.99 -12.22
C GLY A 283 10.75 20.15 -12.57
N ASP A 284 10.84 20.62 -13.80
CA ASP A 284 10.11 21.78 -14.31
C ASP A 284 8.70 21.41 -14.82
N ASP A 285 8.38 20.12 -14.95
CA ASP A 285 7.03 19.65 -15.33
C ASP A 285 5.98 20.02 -14.27
N ILE A 286 6.39 20.23 -13.00
CA ILE A 286 5.51 20.61 -11.87
C ILE A 286 5.88 21.98 -11.31
N CYS A 287 7.17 22.31 -11.26
CA CYS A 287 7.68 23.42 -10.48
C CYS A 287 8.23 24.51 -11.40
N SER A 288 7.53 25.64 -11.49
CA SER A 288 8.03 26.81 -12.20
C SER A 288 9.17 27.47 -11.42
N GLN A 289 9.89 28.39 -12.06
CA GLN A 289 10.95 29.15 -11.39
C GLN A 289 10.45 29.87 -10.13
N VAL A 290 9.24 30.44 -10.16
CA VAL A 290 8.65 31.15 -9.02
C VAL A 290 8.40 30.22 -7.84
N ASP A 291 8.01 28.98 -8.12
CA ASP A 291 7.79 27.97 -7.09
C ASP A 291 9.12 27.51 -6.51
N ALA A 292 10.13 27.30 -7.36
CA ALA A 292 11.48 26.93 -6.93
C ALA A 292 12.08 27.99 -6.00
N ASP A 293 11.95 29.28 -6.36
CA ASP A 293 12.41 30.40 -5.54
C ASP A 293 11.65 30.46 -4.20
N SER A 294 10.34 30.20 -4.22
CA SER A 294 9.50 30.19 -3.00
C SER A 294 9.87 29.03 -2.07
N ILE A 295 10.14 27.86 -2.64
CA ILE A 295 10.58 26.66 -1.92
C ILE A 295 11.96 26.92 -1.30
N HIS A 296 12.89 27.49 -2.07
CA HIS A 296 14.24 27.85 -1.63
C HIS A 296 14.22 28.90 -0.51
N PHE A 297 13.40 29.95 -0.64
CA PHE A 297 13.21 30.96 0.41
C PHE A 297 12.72 30.31 1.70
N TRP A 298 11.72 29.43 1.60
CA TRP A 298 11.19 28.73 2.76
C TRP A 298 12.24 27.82 3.42
N PHE A 299 13.07 27.11 2.64
CA PHE A 299 14.17 26.32 3.19
C PHE A 299 15.19 27.14 3.95
N THR A 300 15.52 28.32 3.45
CA THR A 300 16.44 29.24 4.13
C THR A 300 15.88 29.65 5.49
N GLN A 301 14.57 29.93 5.54
CA GLN A 301 13.89 30.30 6.79
C GLN A 301 13.77 29.14 7.77
N MET A 302 13.53 27.92 7.27
CA MET A 302 13.47 26.72 8.10
C MET A 302 14.83 26.31 8.64
N ALA A 303 15.89 26.31 7.83
CA ALA A 303 17.24 26.01 8.31
C ALA A 303 17.68 26.94 9.46
N ALA A 304 17.18 28.19 9.46
CA ALA A 304 17.40 29.17 10.53
C ALA A 304 16.46 29.02 11.74
N HIS A 305 15.46 28.14 11.68
CA HIS A 305 14.44 28.02 12.71
C HIS A 305 15.00 27.36 13.99
N PRO A 306 14.89 28.01 15.16
CA PRO A 306 15.57 27.57 16.39
C PRO A 306 14.97 26.30 16.99
N SER A 307 13.73 25.93 16.65
CA SER A 307 13.09 24.72 17.17
C SER A 307 13.41 23.46 16.37
N LEU A 308 14.10 23.57 15.23
CA LEU A 308 14.44 22.40 14.44
C LEU A 308 15.64 21.66 15.04
N PRO A 309 15.54 20.34 15.23
CA PRO A 309 16.67 19.50 15.60
C PRO A 309 17.87 19.71 14.67
N HIS A 310 19.09 19.58 15.23
CA HIS A 310 20.34 19.79 14.49
C HIS A 310 20.41 18.99 13.18
N HIS A 311 20.07 17.71 13.23
CA HIS A 311 20.10 16.82 12.07
C HIS A 311 19.15 17.25 10.93
N GLN A 312 17.98 17.84 11.27
CA GLN A 312 17.05 18.34 10.25
C GLN A 312 17.59 19.61 9.59
N ARG A 313 18.25 20.48 10.38
CA ARG A 313 18.91 21.68 9.84
C ARG A 313 20.07 21.32 8.92
N GLU A 314 20.90 20.35 9.30
CA GLU A 314 21.99 19.86 8.46
C GLU A 314 21.48 19.28 7.13
N LEU A 315 20.42 18.46 7.18
CA LEU A 315 19.80 17.89 5.99
C LEU A 315 19.19 18.97 5.07
N MET A 316 18.55 19.99 5.64
CA MET A 316 18.02 21.11 4.86
C MET A 316 19.16 21.91 4.19
N LEU A 317 20.29 22.09 4.88
CA LEU A 317 21.46 22.78 4.34
C LEU A 317 22.20 21.94 3.28
N SER A 318 22.33 20.63 3.47
CA SER A 318 22.92 19.76 2.43
C SER A 318 22.08 19.80 1.17
N TYR A 319 20.76 19.81 1.33
CA TYR A 319 19.84 19.91 0.22
C TYR A 319 19.87 21.28 -0.48
N PHE A 320 20.04 22.38 0.28
CA PHE A 320 20.28 23.71 -0.30
C PHE A 320 21.52 23.73 -1.20
N LEU A 321 22.59 23.04 -0.80
CA LEU A 321 23.83 22.95 -1.57
C LEU A 321 23.70 22.08 -2.81
N GLU A 322 22.83 21.07 -2.77
CA GLU A 322 22.58 20.12 -3.86
C GLU A 322 21.40 20.49 -4.76
N TRP A 323 20.71 21.62 -4.49
CA TRP A 323 19.52 22.02 -5.24
C TRP A 323 19.87 22.21 -6.73
N PRO A 324 19.29 21.40 -7.64
CA PRO A 324 19.56 21.56 -9.05
C PRO A 324 18.96 22.89 -9.53
N HIS A 325 19.83 23.76 -10.04
CA HIS A 325 19.45 24.98 -10.77
C HIS A 325 18.90 24.66 -12.15
#